data_AF-A0A1Y4R382-F1
#
_entry.id   AF-A0A1Y4R382-F1
#
_cell.length_a   1.000
_cell.length_b   1.000
_cell.length_c   1.000
_cell.angle_alpha   90.00
_cell.angle_beta   90.00
_cell.angle_gamma   90.00
#
_symmetry.space_group_name_H-M   'P 1'
#
loop_
_entity.id
_entity.type
_entity.pdbx_description
1 polymer ?
#
loop_
_entity_poly.entity_id
_entity_poly.type
_entity_poly.pdbx_seq_one_letter_code
_entity_poly.pdbx_strand_id
1 'polypeptide(L)'
;MTVTEEELLAQGYRKYTGEKVDIYYNRNICEHVSNCVRGNPQVFEVGRKPWILSDNGEAQEVMRVVNTCTTGALKYVYKGENEMEFRLEENRFALLDGDKEIGEMTWSLGDSQIMIIDHTFVDPGYRGQGLAEQLVAHGVAFAREHHYQVIPLCPFAKKEFSQKSEYQDVLRK
;
A
#
# COMPACT_ATOMS: atom_id res chain seq x y z
N MET A 1 4.17 -7.83 -6.82
CA MET A 1 5.21 -8.87 -6.70
C MET A 1 6.11 -8.44 -5.56
N THR A 2 6.02 -9.13 -4.43
CA THR A 2 6.91 -8.92 -3.28
C THR A 2 8.29 -9.42 -3.66
N VAL A 3 9.20 -8.50 -4.02
CA VAL A 3 10.58 -8.85 -4.36
C VAL A 3 11.35 -9.03 -3.06
N THR A 4 12.07 -10.13 -2.91
CA THR A 4 12.84 -10.43 -1.71
C THR A 4 14.19 -9.71 -1.73
N GLU A 5 14.76 -9.45 -0.55
CA GLU A 5 16.10 -8.85 -0.44
C GLU A 5 17.16 -9.66 -1.20
N GLU A 6 17.10 -10.99 -1.09
CA GLU A 6 18.04 -11.90 -1.73
C GLU A 6 18.02 -11.76 -3.27
N GLU A 7 16.82 -11.68 -3.86
CA GLU A 7 16.65 -11.47 -5.30
C GLU A 7 17.22 -10.11 -5.75
N LEU A 8 17.00 -9.06 -4.98
CA LEU A 8 17.50 -7.72 -5.31
C LEU A 8 19.03 -7.66 -5.27
N LEU A 9 19.64 -8.26 -4.25
CA LEU A 9 21.10 -8.32 -4.17
C LEU A 9 21.70 -9.14 -5.32
N ALA A 10 21.09 -10.27 -5.67
CA ALA A 10 21.51 -11.09 -6.82
C ALA A 10 21.41 -10.35 -8.17
N GLN A 11 20.44 -9.44 -8.31
CA GLN A 11 20.28 -8.58 -9.49
C GLN A 11 21.23 -7.38 -9.53
N GLY A 12 22.17 -7.29 -8.58
CA GLY A 12 23.19 -6.24 -8.53
C GLY A 12 22.72 -4.92 -7.91
N TYR A 13 21.61 -4.94 -7.15
CA TYR A 13 21.22 -3.78 -6.36
C TYR A 13 22.15 -3.63 -5.16
N ARG A 14 22.49 -2.39 -4.86
CA ARG A 14 23.15 -2.01 -3.61
C ARG A 14 22.07 -1.65 -2.58
N LYS A 15 22.14 -2.29 -1.41
CA LYS A 15 21.28 -2.00 -0.25
C LYS A 15 21.77 -0.77 0.52
N TYR A 16 20.82 0.05 0.95
CA TYR A 16 20.97 1.20 1.84
C TYR A 16 19.98 1.03 2.99
N THR A 17 20.51 0.57 4.13
CA THR A 17 19.70 0.22 5.29
C THR A 17 19.17 1.47 5.98
N GLY A 18 17.89 1.45 6.33
CA GLY A 18 17.27 2.43 7.23
C GLY A 18 16.56 1.75 8.41
N GLU A 19 16.00 2.52 9.32
CA GLU A 19 15.16 2.04 10.43
C GLU A 19 13.82 1.53 9.90
N LYS A 20 13.07 2.39 9.19
CA LYS A 20 11.73 2.06 8.66
C LYS A 20 11.75 1.55 7.21
N VAL A 21 12.74 1.92 6.41
CA VAL A 21 12.81 1.54 4.98
C VAL A 21 14.24 1.20 4.58
N ASP A 22 14.42 0.04 3.95
CA ASP A 22 15.62 -0.26 3.18
C ASP A 22 15.42 0.17 1.73
N ILE A 23 16.37 0.94 1.19
CA ILE A 23 16.38 1.37 -0.21
C ILE A 23 17.41 0.53 -0.98
N TYR A 24 17.02 0.06 -2.16
CA TYR A 24 17.87 -0.71 -3.06
C TYR A 24 18.08 0.09 -4.32
N TYR A 25 19.34 0.27 -4.72
CA TYR A 25 19.69 1.04 -5.91
C TYR A 25 20.60 0.27 -6.84
N ASN A 26 20.21 0.18 -8.12
CA ASN A 26 21.02 -0.39 -9.18
C ASN A 26 21.49 0.71 -10.14
N ARG A 27 22.78 1.05 -10.06
CA ARG A 27 23.41 2.08 -10.89
C ARG A 27 23.37 1.75 -12.38
N ASN A 28 23.42 0.47 -12.75
CA ASN A 28 23.59 0.06 -14.15
C ASN A 28 22.32 0.27 -14.99
N ILE A 29 21.16 0.39 -14.33
CA ILE A 29 19.86 0.60 -14.98
C ILE A 29 19.25 1.97 -14.66
N CYS A 30 19.99 2.83 -13.94
CA CYS A 30 19.52 4.17 -13.64
C CYS A 30 19.76 5.10 -14.83
N GLU A 31 18.68 5.63 -15.40
CA GLU A 31 18.76 6.59 -16.52
C GLU A 31 18.64 8.05 -16.06
N HIS A 32 18.18 8.31 -14.82
CA HIS A 32 17.91 9.67 -14.34
C HIS A 32 17.96 9.82 -12.81
N VAL A 33 19.15 10.07 -12.24
CA VAL A 33 19.33 10.34 -10.80
C VAL A 33 18.62 11.63 -10.34
N SER A 34 18.44 12.60 -11.24
CA SER A 34 17.83 13.90 -10.92
C SER A 34 16.40 13.80 -10.40
N ASN A 35 15.64 12.77 -10.78
CA ASN A 35 14.28 12.56 -10.27
C ASN A 35 14.30 12.27 -8.77
N CYS A 36 15.25 11.46 -8.31
CA CYS A 36 15.39 11.11 -6.90
C CYS A 36 15.82 12.34 -6.08
N VAL A 37 16.83 13.08 -6.56
CA VAL A 37 17.34 14.28 -5.89
C VAL A 37 16.29 15.37 -5.80
N ARG A 38 15.50 15.59 -6.87
CA ARG A 38 14.39 16.55 -6.86
C ARG A 38 13.22 16.07 -6.00
N GLY A 39 12.99 14.76 -5.96
CA GLY A 39 11.92 14.14 -5.18
C GLY A 39 12.16 14.26 -3.68
N ASN A 40 13.39 13.98 -3.21
CA ASN A 40 13.77 14.19 -1.81
C ASN A 40 15.29 14.38 -1.68
N PRO A 41 15.80 15.64 -1.64
CA PRO A 41 17.23 15.91 -1.58
C PRO A 41 17.88 15.58 -0.23
N GLN A 42 17.09 15.38 0.82
CA GLN A 42 17.61 14.97 2.14
C GLN A 42 17.98 13.48 2.15
N VAL A 43 17.25 12.68 1.36
CA VAL A 43 17.48 11.23 1.21
C VAL A 43 18.47 10.96 0.08
N PHE A 44 18.38 11.67 -1.05
CA PHE A 44 19.19 11.44 -2.26
C PHE A 44 20.18 12.59 -2.50
N GLU A 45 21.38 12.49 -1.95
CA GLU A 45 22.39 13.55 -1.95
C GLU A 45 23.59 13.23 -2.85
N VAL A 46 23.64 13.87 -4.03
CA VAL A 46 24.75 13.71 -4.98
C VAL A 46 26.03 14.34 -4.43
N GLY A 47 27.16 13.63 -4.57
CA GLY A 47 28.47 14.06 -4.07
C GLY A 47 28.81 13.54 -2.67
N ARG A 48 27.82 13.01 -1.95
CA ARG A 48 28.00 12.35 -0.65
C ARG A 48 28.27 10.84 -0.80
N LYS A 49 28.94 10.25 0.21
CA LYS A 49 29.06 8.80 0.38
C LYS A 49 28.64 8.38 1.80
N PRO A 50 27.59 7.55 1.97
CA PRO A 50 26.66 7.09 0.94
C PRO A 50 25.80 8.25 0.39
N TRP A 51 25.40 8.15 -0.88
CA TRP A 51 24.55 9.17 -1.52
C TRP A 51 23.06 8.98 -1.23
N ILE A 52 22.67 7.82 -0.69
CA ILE A 52 21.31 7.53 -0.21
C ILE A 52 21.35 7.44 1.31
N LEU A 53 20.44 8.16 1.96
CA LEU A 53 20.26 8.26 3.40
C LEU A 53 18.82 7.89 3.74
N SER A 54 18.57 6.60 3.94
CA SER A 54 17.21 6.06 4.08
C SER A 54 16.39 6.70 5.22
N ASP A 55 17.05 7.14 6.29
CA ASP A 55 16.41 7.70 7.48
C ASP A 55 16.32 9.24 7.48
N ASN A 56 16.85 9.91 6.46
CA ASN A 56 16.82 11.37 6.36
C ASN A 56 15.48 11.90 5.81
N GLY A 57 14.46 11.06 5.71
CA GLY A 57 13.13 11.45 5.29
C GLY A 57 12.08 10.51 5.83
N GLU A 58 10.84 10.98 5.88
CA GLU A 58 9.72 10.14 6.26
C GLU A 58 9.61 8.94 5.32
N ALA A 59 9.41 7.76 5.89
CA ALA A 59 9.36 6.49 5.16
C ALA A 59 8.42 6.55 3.94
N GLN A 60 7.30 7.25 4.11
CA GLN A 60 6.30 7.42 3.06
C GLN A 60 6.76 8.28 1.90
N GLU A 61 7.44 9.38 2.21
CA GLU A 61 7.98 10.25 1.17
C GLU A 61 9.11 9.54 0.41
N VAL A 62 9.94 8.78 1.13
CA VAL A 62 10.97 7.92 0.53
C VAL A 62 10.33 6.93 -0.44
N MET A 63 9.32 6.17 -0.02
CA MET A 63 8.65 5.18 -0.86
C MET A 63 7.97 5.82 -2.07
N ARG A 64 7.31 6.97 -1.89
CA ARG A 64 6.71 7.74 -2.99
C ARG A 64 7.75 8.10 -4.04
N VAL A 65 8.90 8.64 -3.63
CA VAL A 65 9.99 9.01 -4.55
C VAL A 65 10.55 7.77 -5.25
N VAL A 66 10.79 6.67 -4.52
CA VAL A 66 11.23 5.40 -5.12
C VAL A 66 10.25 4.90 -6.18
N ASN A 67 8.94 5.01 -5.93
CA ASN A 67 7.88 4.59 -6.86
C ASN A 67 7.81 5.43 -8.14
N THR A 68 8.43 6.62 -8.18
CA THR A 68 8.55 7.40 -9.43
C THR A 68 9.63 6.88 -10.37
N CYS A 69 10.43 5.88 -9.96
CA CYS A 69 11.49 5.32 -10.76
C CYS A 69 10.92 4.43 -11.89
N THR A 70 10.91 4.96 -13.12
CA THR A 70 10.39 4.27 -14.31
C THR A 70 11.24 3.08 -14.74
N THR A 71 12.56 3.13 -14.54
CA THR A 71 13.48 2.05 -14.94
C THR A 71 13.57 0.93 -13.92
N GLY A 72 12.98 1.10 -12.73
CA GLY A 72 13.12 0.18 -11.61
C GLY A 72 14.48 0.22 -10.93
N ALA A 73 15.36 1.17 -11.26
CA ALA A 73 16.66 1.36 -10.61
C ALA A 73 16.59 1.55 -9.09
N LEU A 74 15.44 2.01 -8.58
CA LEU A 74 15.14 2.03 -7.15
C LEU A 74 14.07 1.00 -6.81
N LYS A 75 14.30 0.29 -5.71
CA LYS A 75 13.34 -0.58 -5.02
C LYS A 75 13.42 -0.30 -3.52
N TYR A 76 12.43 -0.74 -2.76
CA TYR A 76 12.47 -0.62 -1.32
C TYR A 76 11.90 -1.86 -0.64
N VAL A 77 12.30 -2.06 0.62
CA VAL A 77 11.65 -2.96 1.57
C VAL A 77 11.27 -2.11 2.78
N TYR A 78 9.98 -2.05 3.10
CA TYR A 78 9.50 -1.38 4.31
C TYR A 78 9.65 -2.34 5.50
N LYS A 79 10.21 -1.83 6.59
CA LYS A 79 10.52 -2.55 7.84
C LYS A 79 9.91 -1.89 9.07
N GLY A 80 9.18 -0.79 8.91
CA GLY A 80 8.50 -0.16 10.04
C GLY A 80 7.63 -1.19 10.74
N GLU A 81 7.63 -1.16 12.09
CA GLU A 81 6.59 -1.85 12.84
C GLU A 81 5.26 -1.32 12.30
N ASN A 82 4.40 -2.23 11.81
CA ASN A 82 3.10 -1.87 11.28
C ASN A 82 2.28 -1.22 12.42
N GLU A 83 2.33 0.10 12.54
CA GLU A 83 1.26 0.91 13.13
C GLU A 83 0.08 1.02 12.15
N MET A 84 -0.13 -0.03 11.35
CA MET A 84 -1.26 -0.11 10.45
C MET A 84 -2.50 -0.42 11.28
N GLU A 85 -3.34 0.59 11.46
CA GLU A 85 -4.59 0.48 12.22
C GLU A 85 -5.78 0.48 11.25
N PHE A 86 -6.63 -0.54 11.34
CA PHE A 86 -7.95 -0.51 10.72
C PHE A 86 -8.95 0.05 11.75
N ARG A 87 -9.51 1.21 11.45
CA ARG A 87 -10.49 1.88 12.31
C ARG A 87 -11.88 1.76 11.71
N LEU A 88 -12.82 1.22 12.47
CA LEU A 88 -14.23 1.26 12.14
C LEU A 88 -14.80 2.64 12.49
N GLU A 89 -15.36 3.31 11.48
CA GLU A 89 -16.05 4.59 11.62
C GLU A 89 -17.49 4.46 11.10
N GLU A 90 -18.26 5.55 11.16
CA GLU A 90 -19.63 5.54 10.65
C GLU A 90 -19.63 5.28 9.14
N ASN A 91 -20.08 4.08 8.75
CA ASN A 91 -20.20 3.61 7.37
C ASN A 91 -18.88 3.50 6.58
N ARG A 92 -17.73 3.39 7.27
CA ARG A 92 -16.45 3.15 6.61
C ARG A 92 -15.44 2.42 7.50
N PHE A 93 -14.48 1.76 6.87
CA PHE A 93 -13.22 1.36 7.47
C PHE A 93 -12.13 2.31 6.97
N ALA A 94 -11.45 2.99 7.89
CA ALA A 94 -10.25 3.76 7.60
C ALA A 94 -9.01 2.90 7.90
N LEU A 95 -7.98 3.01 7.06
CA LEU A 95 -6.67 2.40 7.28
C LEU A 95 -5.67 3.51 7.55
N LEU A 96 -5.04 3.49 8.73
CA LEU A 96 -4.02 4.45 9.13
C LEU A 96 -2.63 3.82 9.13
N ASP A 97 -1.60 4.64 8.96
CA ASP A 97 -0.19 4.36 9.22
C ASP A 97 0.31 5.46 10.16
N GLY A 98 0.34 5.16 11.46
CA GLY A 98 0.44 6.18 12.50
C GLY A 98 -0.76 7.15 12.44
N ASP A 99 -0.50 8.46 12.35
CA ASP A 99 -1.55 9.49 12.24
C ASP A 99 -2.04 9.72 10.80
N LYS A 100 -1.42 9.11 9.80
CA LYS A 100 -1.79 9.31 8.39
C LYS A 100 -2.85 8.31 7.97
N GLU A 101 -3.99 8.78 7.46
CA GLU A 101 -4.95 7.92 6.75
C GLU A 101 -4.41 7.59 5.34
N ILE A 102 -4.35 6.31 5.01
CA ILE A 102 -3.70 5.76 3.80
C ILE A 102 -4.63 4.92 2.94
N GLY A 103 -5.84 4.66 3.42
CA GLY A 103 -6.85 3.93 2.67
C GLY A 103 -8.19 3.94 3.35
N GLU A 104 -9.21 3.63 2.59
CA GLU A 104 -10.58 3.55 3.08
C GLU A 104 -11.43 2.55 2.30
N MET A 105 -12.47 2.05 2.96
CA MET A 105 -13.58 1.38 2.31
C MET A 105 -14.88 1.89 2.90
N THR A 106 -15.76 2.45 2.07
CA THR A 106 -17.05 2.99 2.49
C THR A 106 -18.18 2.05 2.09
N TRP A 107 -19.29 2.15 2.81
CA TRP A 107 -20.54 1.51 2.42
C TRP A 107 -21.74 2.40 2.69
N SER A 108 -22.86 2.05 2.07
CA SER A 108 -24.18 2.55 2.44
C SER A 108 -25.08 1.40 2.85
N LEU A 109 -25.98 1.65 3.79
CA LEU A 109 -27.00 0.68 4.20
C LEU A 109 -28.25 0.90 3.35
N GLY A 110 -28.67 -0.15 2.64
CA GLY A 110 -29.95 -0.20 1.94
C GLY A 110 -31.05 -0.79 2.82
N ASP A 111 -32.26 -0.90 2.26
CA ASP A 111 -33.36 -1.58 2.92
C ASP A 111 -33.04 -3.07 3.14
N SER A 112 -33.65 -3.68 4.17
CA SER A 112 -33.63 -5.15 4.38
C SER A 112 -32.25 -5.78 4.65
N GLN A 113 -31.42 -5.17 5.52
CA GLN A 113 -30.10 -5.70 5.89
C GLN A 113 -29.15 -5.84 4.68
N ILE A 114 -29.15 -4.85 3.78
CA ILE A 114 -28.24 -4.81 2.63
C ILE A 114 -27.14 -3.78 2.91
N MET A 115 -25.88 -4.20 2.78
CA MET A 115 -24.71 -3.34 2.82
C MET A 115 -24.14 -3.18 1.40
N ILE A 116 -24.02 -1.95 0.92
CA ILE A 116 -23.55 -1.64 -0.43
C ILE A 116 -22.13 -1.08 -0.33
N ILE A 117 -21.12 -1.84 -0.75
CA ILE A 117 -19.73 -1.37 -0.77
C ILE A 117 -19.53 -0.54 -2.04
N ASP A 118 -19.43 0.79 -1.89
CA ASP A 118 -19.41 1.74 -3.01
C ASP A 118 -18.01 2.34 -3.28
N HIS A 119 -17.12 2.39 -2.29
CA HIS A 119 -15.75 2.85 -2.47
C HIS A 119 -14.71 1.93 -1.80
N THR A 120 -13.56 1.82 -2.43
CA THR A 120 -12.35 1.21 -1.84
C THR A 120 -11.14 1.89 -2.45
N PHE A 121 -10.29 2.48 -1.61
CA PHE A 121 -9.13 3.22 -2.05
C PHE A 121 -7.95 2.99 -1.13
N VAL A 122 -6.75 3.00 -1.71
CA VAL A 122 -5.46 3.02 -0.99
C VAL A 122 -4.54 3.99 -1.72
N ASP A 123 -3.86 4.81 -0.92
CA ASP A 123 -2.84 5.76 -1.35
C ASP A 123 -1.86 5.06 -2.31
N PRO A 124 -1.55 5.65 -3.49
CA PRO A 124 -0.65 5.06 -4.47
C PRO A 124 0.70 4.61 -3.92
N GLY A 125 1.25 5.30 -2.92
CA GLY A 125 2.50 4.94 -2.25
C GLY A 125 2.44 3.60 -1.49
N TYR A 126 1.24 3.15 -1.16
CA TYR A 126 0.98 1.92 -0.40
C TYR A 126 0.40 0.78 -1.23
N ARG A 127 0.21 0.99 -2.54
CA ARG A 127 -0.32 -0.04 -3.45
C ARG A 127 0.65 -1.20 -3.61
N GLY A 128 0.10 -2.37 -3.96
CA GLY A 128 0.88 -3.60 -4.17
C GLY A 128 1.18 -4.39 -2.90
N GLN A 129 0.67 -3.94 -1.75
CA GLN A 129 0.84 -4.57 -0.43
C GLN A 129 -0.41 -5.35 0.05
N GLY A 130 -1.44 -5.47 -0.79
CA GLY A 130 -2.69 -6.16 -0.45
C GLY A 130 -3.63 -5.40 0.49
N LEU A 131 -3.36 -4.13 0.83
CA LEU A 131 -4.14 -3.35 1.80
C LEU A 131 -5.60 -3.12 1.38
N ALA A 132 -5.86 -2.90 0.09
CA ALA A 132 -7.22 -2.75 -0.42
C ALA A 132 -8.03 -4.05 -0.28
N GLU A 133 -7.37 -5.21 -0.45
CA GLU A 133 -7.99 -6.51 -0.22
C GLU A 133 -8.33 -6.71 1.26
N GLN A 134 -7.43 -6.29 2.16
CA GLN A 134 -7.66 -6.34 3.60
C GLN A 134 -8.82 -5.45 4.03
N LEU A 135 -8.94 -4.24 3.47
CA LEU A 135 -10.10 -3.36 3.70
C LEU A 135 -11.42 -4.05 3.33
N VAL A 136 -11.50 -4.66 2.14
CA VAL A 136 -12.68 -5.43 1.71
C VAL A 136 -12.93 -6.63 2.64
N ALA A 137 -11.88 -7.33 3.07
CA ALA A 137 -12.02 -8.46 3.98
C ALA A 137 -12.62 -8.04 5.35
N HIS A 138 -12.22 -6.89 5.89
CA HIS A 138 -12.84 -6.32 7.10
C HIS A 138 -14.30 -5.97 6.86
N GLY A 139 -14.63 -5.39 5.70
CA GLY A 139 -16.01 -5.13 5.27
C GLY A 139 -16.87 -6.40 5.23
N VAL A 140 -16.33 -7.47 4.67
CA VAL A 140 -17.00 -8.78 4.60
C VAL A 140 -17.18 -9.38 6.01
N ALA A 141 -16.16 -9.30 6.86
CA ALA A 141 -16.26 -9.78 8.25
C ALA A 141 -17.33 -9.03 9.04
N PHE A 142 -17.37 -7.70 8.90
CA PHE A 142 -18.42 -6.86 9.48
C PHE A 142 -19.80 -7.26 8.96
N ALA A 143 -19.95 -7.45 7.65
CA ALA A 143 -21.21 -7.91 7.07
C ALA A 143 -21.65 -9.27 7.63
N ARG A 144 -20.73 -10.22 7.84
CA ARG A 144 -21.04 -11.51 8.46
C ARG A 144 -21.52 -11.37 9.90
N GLU A 145 -20.80 -10.60 10.71
CA GLU A 145 -21.10 -10.38 12.12
C GLU A 145 -22.48 -9.74 12.31
N HIS A 146 -22.83 -8.78 11.45
CA HIS A 146 -24.09 -8.06 11.50
C HIS A 146 -25.20 -8.66 10.62
N HIS A 147 -24.94 -9.80 9.98
CA HIS A 147 -25.89 -10.50 9.10
C HIS A 147 -26.38 -9.67 7.90
N TYR A 148 -25.53 -8.80 7.38
CA TYR A 148 -25.79 -8.07 6.15
C TYR A 148 -25.53 -8.93 4.91
N GLN A 149 -26.36 -8.75 3.88
CA GLN A 149 -26.00 -9.16 2.52
C GLN A 149 -25.26 -8.03 1.82
N VAL A 150 -24.22 -8.35 1.05
CA VAL A 150 -23.34 -7.36 0.43
C VAL A 150 -23.63 -7.20 -1.06
N ILE A 151 -23.72 -5.95 -1.53
CA ILE A 151 -23.68 -5.58 -2.95
C ILE A 151 -22.36 -4.81 -3.20
N PRO A 152 -21.38 -5.39 -3.91
CA PRO A 152 -20.11 -4.71 -4.19
C PRO A 152 -20.21 -3.86 -5.46
N LEU A 153 -20.59 -2.58 -5.33
CA LEU A 153 -20.65 -1.64 -6.46
C LEU A 153 -19.28 -1.09 -6.86
N CYS A 154 -18.38 -0.91 -5.88
CA CYS A 154 -17.00 -0.54 -6.17
C CYS A 154 -16.37 -1.58 -7.13
N PRO A 155 -15.76 -1.16 -8.25
CA PRO A 155 -15.13 -2.10 -9.19
C PRO A 155 -14.07 -3.00 -8.55
N PHE A 156 -13.32 -2.47 -7.57
CA PHE A 156 -12.34 -3.25 -6.82
C PHE A 156 -13.01 -4.32 -5.96
N ALA A 157 -14.00 -3.94 -5.14
CA ALA A 157 -14.76 -4.91 -4.33
C ALA A 157 -15.44 -5.96 -5.21
N LYS A 158 -16.05 -5.57 -6.34
CA LYS A 158 -16.67 -6.50 -7.29
C LYS A 158 -15.68 -7.55 -7.79
N LYS A 159 -14.45 -7.14 -8.09
CA LYS A 159 -13.39 -8.03 -8.50
C LYS A 159 -13.01 -9.00 -7.37
N GLU A 160 -12.79 -8.50 -6.16
CA GLU A 160 -12.48 -9.35 -4.98
C GLU A 160 -13.55 -10.42 -4.77
N PHE A 161 -14.83 -10.04 -4.76
CA PHE A 161 -15.95 -10.97 -4.63
C PHE A 161 -15.98 -12.01 -5.76
N SER A 162 -15.65 -11.63 -7.00
CA SER A 162 -15.61 -12.58 -8.12
C SER A 162 -14.47 -13.61 -8.01
N GLN A 163 -13.38 -13.28 -7.31
CA GLN A 163 -12.19 -14.11 -7.21
C GLN A 163 -12.17 -14.97 -5.95
N LYS A 164 -12.80 -14.50 -4.86
CA LYS A 164 -12.78 -15.15 -3.55
C LYS A 164 -14.11 -15.85 -3.29
N SER A 165 -14.13 -17.17 -3.49
CA SER A 165 -15.31 -18.00 -3.25
C SER A 165 -15.81 -17.94 -1.81
N GLU A 166 -14.92 -17.65 -0.87
CA GLU A 166 -15.25 -17.46 0.54
C GLU A 166 -16.17 -16.25 0.78
N TYR A 167 -16.23 -15.24 -0.09
CA TYR A 167 -17.12 -14.07 0.08
C TYR A 167 -18.55 -14.30 -0.42
N GLN A 168 -18.80 -15.46 -1.04
CA GLN A 168 -20.10 -15.77 -1.66
C GLN A 168 -21.21 -16.02 -0.64
N ASP A 169 -20.85 -16.24 0.63
CA ASP A 169 -21.78 -16.45 1.73
C ASP A 169 -22.57 -15.18 2.11
N VAL A 170 -21.93 -14.00 1.98
CA VAL A 170 -22.58 -12.70 2.20
C VAL A 170 -23.04 -12.03 0.92
N LEU A 171 -22.62 -12.49 -0.26
CA LEU A 171 -22.97 -11.83 -1.53
C LEU A 171 -24.49 -11.89 -1.78
N ARG A 172 -25.09 -10.72 -2.02
CA ARG A 172 -26.48 -10.61 -2.47
C ARG A 172 -26.60 -11.14 -3.90
N LYS A 173 -27.39 -12.20 -4.06
CA LYS A 173 -27.80 -12.76 -5.36
C LYS A 173 -28.95 -11.99 -5.97
#